data_AF-A0A093ZQ80-F1
#
_entry.id   AF-A0A093ZQ80-F1
#
_cell.length_a   1.000
_cell.length_b   1.000
_cell.length_c   1.000
_cell.angle_alpha   90.00
_cell.angle_beta   90.00
_cell.angle_gamma   90.00
#
_symmetry.space_group_name_H-M   'P 1'
#
loop_
_entity.id
_entity.type
_entity.pdbx_description
1 polymer ?
#
loop_
_entity_poly.entity_id
_entity_poly.type
_entity_poly.pdbx_seq_one_letter_code
_entity_poly.pdbx_strand_id
1 'polypeptide(L)'
;MDRKRKRELRVLNARAWEGEKGVFPVSKSLDSSLKKNTAFIKRLRTAVTAATLNTFLQEIRTLSLSKYLSEIISACYEGLCRLKSPGEIEAGVEIVSALHQRFGPGEFTEYLGWLVGKGLATPEKALLKNLAADLKEKEEKERLTRQRVLLRV
;
A
#
# COMPACT_ATOMS: atom_id res chain seq x y z
N MET A 1 -16.77 3.85 -2.55
CA MET A 1 -16.82 2.84 -1.49
C MET A 1 -17.88 3.28 -0.52
N ASP A 2 -18.95 2.51 -0.48
CA ASP A 2 -20.09 2.80 0.37
C ASP A 2 -19.72 2.69 1.87
N ARG A 3 -20.60 3.24 2.71
CA ARG A 3 -20.39 3.26 4.17
C ARG A 3 -20.40 1.87 4.79
N LYS A 4 -21.13 0.91 4.20
CA LYS A 4 -21.24 -0.45 4.71
C LYS A 4 -19.89 -1.15 4.56
N ARG A 5 -19.29 -1.09 3.37
CA ARG A 5 -17.97 -1.69 3.10
C ARG A 5 -16.87 -1.10 3.97
N LYS A 6 -16.87 0.22 4.19
CA LYS A 6 -15.92 0.86 5.11
C LYS A 6 -16.03 0.32 6.55
N ARG A 7 -17.24 0.06 7.03
CA ARG A 7 -17.46 -0.52 8.37
C ARG A 7 -16.99 -1.96 8.43
N GLU A 8 -17.28 -2.75 7.40
CA GLU A 8 -16.81 -4.14 7.29
C GLU A 8 -15.28 -4.20 7.34
N LEU A 9 -14.59 -3.41 6.51
CA LEU A 9 -13.12 -3.35 6.50
C LEU A 9 -12.57 -2.90 7.85
N ARG A 10 -13.20 -1.91 8.50
CA ARG A 10 -12.77 -1.46 9.84
C ARG A 10 -12.84 -2.59 10.86
N VAL A 11 -13.91 -3.39 10.87
CA VAL A 11 -14.06 -4.52 11.79
C VAL A 11 -13.02 -5.60 11.52
N LEU A 12 -12.81 -5.95 10.25
CA LEU A 12 -11.81 -6.95 9.87
C LEU A 12 -10.38 -6.49 10.20
N ASN A 13 -10.05 -5.24 9.87
CA ASN A 13 -8.72 -4.69 10.16
C ASN A 13 -8.48 -4.59 11.67
N ALA A 14 -9.48 -4.20 12.47
CA ALA A 14 -9.35 -4.19 13.92
C ALA A 14 -9.03 -5.59 14.48
N ARG A 15 -9.70 -6.63 14.00
CA ARG A 15 -9.41 -8.02 14.39
C ARG A 15 -7.97 -8.43 14.06
N ALA A 16 -7.51 -8.11 12.86
CA ALA A 16 -6.14 -8.40 12.45
C ALA A 16 -5.10 -7.60 13.27
N TRP A 17 -5.45 -6.37 13.68
CA TRP A 17 -4.64 -5.55 14.56
C TRP A 17 -4.45 -6.18 15.94
N GLU A 18 -5.51 -6.77 16.50
CA GLU A 18 -5.48 -7.52 17.77
C GLU A 18 -4.77 -8.89 17.66
N GLY A 19 -4.19 -9.20 16.49
CA GLY A 19 -3.43 -10.43 16.26
C GLY A 19 -4.27 -11.63 15.84
N GLU A 20 -5.56 -11.44 15.51
CA GLU A 20 -6.36 -12.53 14.98
C GLU A 20 -5.79 -13.00 13.62
N LYS A 21 -5.52 -14.31 13.51
CA LYS A 21 -4.98 -14.92 12.30
C LYS A 21 -6.11 -15.42 11.39
N GLY A 22 -5.89 -15.36 10.08
CA GLY A 22 -6.84 -15.88 9.09
C GLY A 22 -8.04 -14.97 8.84
N VAL A 23 -7.97 -13.70 9.26
CA VAL A 23 -8.99 -12.68 8.94
C VAL A 23 -9.16 -12.55 7.43
N PHE A 24 -8.05 -12.52 6.69
CA PHE A 24 -8.07 -12.69 5.25
C PHE A 24 -8.02 -14.19 4.89
N PRO A 25 -8.98 -14.72 4.11
CA PRO A 25 -8.97 -16.12 3.71
C PRO A 25 -7.87 -16.39 2.68
N VAL A 26 -6.99 -17.35 2.99
CA VAL A 26 -5.83 -17.75 2.20
C VAL A 26 -5.98 -19.20 1.75
N SER A 27 -5.50 -19.53 0.54
CA SER A 27 -5.54 -20.90 0.02
C SER A 27 -4.67 -21.86 0.83
N LYS A 28 -5.10 -23.12 0.97
CA LYS A 28 -4.35 -24.18 1.68
C LYS A 28 -2.97 -24.43 1.08
N SER A 29 -2.85 -24.32 -0.25
CA SER A 29 -1.59 -24.40 -0.98
C SER A 29 -1.32 -23.06 -1.66
N LEU A 30 -0.09 -22.56 -1.48
CA LEU A 30 0.33 -21.25 -1.97
C LEU A 30 1.34 -21.38 -3.09
N ASP A 31 1.14 -20.60 -4.14
CA ASP A 31 2.02 -20.54 -5.29
C ASP A 31 3.25 -19.67 -4.98
N SER A 32 4.43 -20.29 -4.99
CA SER A 32 5.72 -19.63 -4.70
C SER A 32 6.48 -19.22 -5.97
N SER A 33 5.82 -19.20 -7.13
CA SER A 33 6.42 -18.81 -8.41
C SER A 33 7.02 -17.40 -8.35
N LEU A 34 8.34 -17.31 -8.53
CA LEU A 34 9.06 -16.03 -8.61
C LEU A 34 8.45 -15.11 -9.67
N LYS A 35 8.05 -15.67 -10.83
CA LYS A 35 7.42 -14.91 -11.92
C LYS A 35 6.14 -14.23 -11.47
N LYS A 36 5.26 -14.95 -10.76
CA LYS A 36 3.98 -14.39 -10.29
C LYS A 36 4.18 -13.37 -9.18
N ASN A 37 5.07 -13.64 -8.22
CA ASN A 37 5.42 -12.70 -7.16
C ASN A 37 6.00 -11.39 -7.72
N THR A 38 6.92 -11.50 -8.69
CA THR A 38 7.50 -10.32 -9.34
C THR A 38 6.45 -9.53 -10.12
N ALA A 39 5.53 -10.21 -10.80
CA ALA A 39 4.43 -9.54 -11.51
C ALA A 39 3.47 -8.82 -10.54
N PHE A 40 3.14 -9.45 -9.40
CA PHE A 40 2.35 -8.85 -8.33
C PHE A 40 3.00 -7.54 -7.83
N ILE A 41 4.29 -7.58 -7.47
CA ILE A 41 5.02 -6.42 -6.95
C ILE A 41 5.09 -5.29 -7.99
N LYS A 42 5.40 -5.63 -9.25
CA LYS A 42 5.43 -4.64 -10.35
C LYS A 42 4.08 -3.96 -10.52
N ARG A 43 3.00 -4.74 -10.52
CA ARG A 43 1.64 -4.21 -10.66
C ARG A 43 1.26 -3.34 -9.46
N LEU A 44 1.59 -3.76 -8.24
CA LEU A 44 1.29 -3.02 -7.02
C LEU A 44 1.91 -1.63 -7.02
N ARG A 45 3.06 -1.48 -7.66
CA ARG A 45 3.78 -0.20 -7.79
C ARG A 45 3.15 0.79 -8.76
N THR A 46 2.50 0.32 -9.82
CA THR A 46 2.15 1.19 -10.97
C THR A 46 0.73 1.05 -11.49
N ALA A 47 -0.02 0.02 -11.09
CA ALA A 47 -1.30 -0.33 -11.69
C ALA A 47 -2.34 -0.73 -10.64
N VAL A 48 -2.44 0.07 -9.57
CA VAL A 48 -3.53 0.00 -8.59
C VAL A 48 -4.74 0.75 -9.14
N THR A 49 -5.70 0.01 -9.71
CA THR A 49 -6.93 0.55 -10.30
C THR A 49 -8.11 -0.33 -9.95
N ALA A 50 -9.33 0.15 -10.20
CA ALA A 50 -10.54 -0.66 -10.02
C ALA A 50 -10.53 -1.93 -10.88
N ALA A 51 -9.91 -1.89 -12.07
CA ALA A 51 -9.85 -3.03 -12.98
C ALA A 51 -8.91 -4.15 -12.49
N THR A 52 -7.84 -3.80 -11.78
CA THR A 52 -6.83 -4.76 -11.29
C THR A 52 -7.12 -5.25 -9.87
N LEU A 53 -8.08 -4.65 -9.17
CA LEU A 53 -8.42 -4.96 -7.78
C LEU A 53 -8.69 -6.46 -7.56
N ASN A 54 -9.58 -7.06 -8.35
CA ASN A 54 -9.92 -8.47 -8.19
C ASN A 54 -8.72 -9.40 -8.40
N THR A 55 -7.82 -9.03 -9.33
CA THR A 55 -6.57 -9.77 -9.55
C THR A 55 -5.66 -9.69 -8.33
N PHE A 56 -5.51 -8.51 -7.72
CA PHE A 56 -4.74 -8.38 -6.49
C PHE A 56 -5.33 -9.20 -5.35
N LEU A 57 -6.64 -9.13 -5.11
CA LEU A 57 -7.27 -9.89 -4.03
C LEU A 57 -7.08 -11.40 -4.22
N GLN A 58 -7.14 -11.88 -5.46
CA GLN A 58 -6.89 -13.29 -5.76
C GLN A 58 -5.42 -13.67 -5.58
N GLU A 59 -4.48 -12.84 -6.02
CA GLU A 59 -3.05 -13.08 -5.81
C GLU A 59 -2.67 -13.00 -4.31
N ILE A 60 -3.23 -12.07 -3.54
CA ILE A 60 -3.07 -12.02 -2.07
C ILE A 60 -3.62 -13.29 -1.41
N ARG A 61 -4.65 -13.92 -1.96
CA ARG A 61 -5.17 -15.20 -1.45
C ARG A 61 -4.29 -16.40 -1.78
N THR A 62 -3.60 -16.37 -2.92
CA THR A 62 -3.05 -17.58 -3.54
C THR A 62 -1.53 -17.62 -3.64
N LEU A 63 -0.85 -16.48 -3.59
CA LEU A 63 0.61 -16.42 -3.68
C LEU A 63 1.26 -16.55 -2.30
N SER A 64 2.43 -17.19 -2.26
CA SER A 64 3.33 -17.17 -1.11
C SER A 64 4.15 -15.87 -1.11
N LEU A 65 3.65 -14.86 -0.40
CA LEU A 65 4.21 -13.50 -0.42
C LEU A 65 5.20 -13.21 0.72
N SER A 66 5.28 -14.05 1.76
CA SER A 66 6.04 -13.75 3.00
C SER A 66 7.51 -13.42 2.76
N LYS A 67 8.15 -14.10 1.80
CA LYS A 67 9.57 -13.86 1.45
C LYS A 67 9.81 -12.53 0.74
N TYR A 68 8.77 -11.91 0.20
CA TYR A 68 8.84 -10.68 -0.61
C TYR A 68 8.21 -9.48 0.11
N LEU A 69 7.93 -9.60 1.41
CA LEU A 69 7.11 -8.63 2.11
C LEU A 69 7.74 -7.24 2.15
N SER A 70 9.08 -7.16 2.26
CA SER A 70 9.83 -5.90 2.21
C SER A 70 9.64 -5.16 0.87
N GLU A 71 9.76 -5.88 -0.25
CA GLU A 71 9.53 -5.34 -1.58
C GLU A 71 8.06 -4.97 -1.82
N ILE A 72 7.13 -5.76 -1.27
CA ILE A 72 5.69 -5.51 -1.33
C ILE A 72 5.35 -4.22 -0.57
N ILE A 73 5.89 -4.00 0.63
CA ILE A 73 5.67 -2.78 1.41
C ILE A 73 6.16 -1.57 0.62
N SER A 74 7.37 -1.64 0.07
CA SER A 74 7.95 -0.56 -0.74
C SER A 74 7.12 -0.28 -2.00
N ALA A 75 6.71 -1.32 -2.72
CA ALA A 75 5.87 -1.19 -3.91
C ALA A 75 4.47 -0.66 -3.59
N CYS A 76 3.89 -1.09 -2.45
CA CYS A 76 2.60 -0.62 -1.97
C CYS A 76 2.65 0.88 -1.72
N TYR A 77 3.61 1.36 -0.93
CA TYR A 77 3.78 2.79 -0.66
C TYR A 77 3.92 3.62 -1.95
N GLU A 78 4.75 3.17 -2.89
CA GLU A 78 4.92 3.86 -4.18
C GLU A 78 3.64 3.90 -5.01
N GLY A 79 2.87 2.80 -5.03
CA GLY A 79 1.57 2.74 -5.67
C GLY A 79 0.57 3.71 -5.03
N LEU A 80 0.51 3.74 -3.69
CA LEU A 80 -0.36 4.64 -2.94
C LEU A 80 -0.06 6.11 -3.22
N CYS A 81 1.22 6.50 -3.36
CA CYS A 81 1.62 7.87 -3.68
C CYS A 81 1.12 8.37 -5.04
N ARG A 82 0.63 7.48 -5.91
CA ARG A 82 0.27 7.79 -7.31
C ARG A 82 -1.24 7.76 -7.58
N LEU A 83 -2.06 7.39 -6.61
CA LEU A 83 -3.52 7.28 -6.76
C LEU A 83 -4.14 8.67 -6.96
N LYS A 84 -5.03 8.81 -7.95
CA LYS A 84 -5.62 10.13 -8.30
C LYS A 84 -7.14 10.12 -8.24
N SER A 85 -7.76 9.07 -8.75
CA SER A 85 -9.20 8.93 -8.88
C SER A 85 -9.83 8.25 -7.66
N PRO A 86 -11.12 8.49 -7.37
CA PRO A 86 -11.83 7.78 -6.32
C PRO A 86 -11.75 6.24 -6.47
N GLY A 87 -11.87 5.72 -7.69
CA GLY A 87 -11.78 4.28 -7.94
C GLY A 87 -10.40 3.68 -7.64
N GLU A 88 -9.33 4.41 -7.91
CA GLU A 88 -7.97 4.00 -7.53
C GLU A 88 -7.75 4.04 -6.02
N ILE A 89 -8.28 5.06 -5.34
CA ILE A 89 -8.23 5.17 -3.88
C ILE A 89 -8.97 3.98 -3.23
N GLU A 90 -10.16 3.65 -3.72
CA GLU A 90 -10.94 2.52 -3.22
C GLU A 90 -10.24 1.19 -3.44
N ALA A 91 -9.63 0.98 -4.62
CA ALA A 91 -8.81 -0.20 -4.87
C ALA A 91 -7.60 -0.27 -3.94
N GLY A 92 -6.91 0.86 -3.72
CA GLY A 92 -5.81 0.96 -2.76
C GLY A 92 -6.21 0.56 -1.35
N VAL A 93 -7.34 1.08 -0.85
CA VAL A 93 -7.88 0.76 0.48
C VAL A 93 -8.18 -0.74 0.64
N GLU A 94 -8.79 -1.37 -0.36
CA GLU A 94 -9.08 -2.80 -0.35
C GLU A 94 -7.80 -3.64 -0.35
N ILE A 95 -6.81 -3.28 -1.18
CA ILE A 95 -5.53 -4.00 -1.27
C ILE A 95 -4.73 -3.89 0.03
N VAL A 96 -4.62 -2.68 0.59
CA VAL A 96 -3.92 -2.45 1.87
C VAL A 96 -4.63 -3.19 2.99
N SER A 97 -5.97 -3.17 3.03
CA SER A 97 -6.74 -3.93 4.01
C SER A 97 -6.51 -5.43 3.88
N ALA A 98 -6.49 -5.98 2.66
CA ALA A 98 -6.21 -7.40 2.44
C ALA A 98 -4.80 -7.81 2.87
N LEU A 99 -3.78 -7.00 2.58
CA LEU A 99 -2.40 -7.24 3.02
C LEU A 99 -2.28 -7.14 4.55
N HIS A 100 -2.90 -6.13 5.16
CA HIS A 100 -2.97 -5.99 6.62
C HIS A 100 -3.68 -7.17 7.28
N GLN A 101 -4.84 -7.59 6.78
CA GLN A 101 -5.58 -8.73 7.32
C GLN A 101 -4.83 -10.07 7.16
N ARG A 102 -3.88 -10.14 6.22
CA ARG A 102 -3.06 -11.34 5.99
C ARG A 102 -1.79 -11.37 6.84
N PHE A 103 -1.08 -10.26 6.95
CA PHE A 103 0.25 -10.18 7.58
C PHE A 103 0.25 -9.47 8.95
N GLY A 104 -0.83 -8.76 9.29
CA GLY A 104 -0.97 -8.06 10.55
C GLY A 104 -0.13 -6.78 10.65
N PRO A 105 -0.15 -6.15 11.84
CA PRO A 105 0.53 -4.89 12.07
C PRO A 105 2.06 -5.01 12.05
N GLY A 106 2.62 -6.00 12.77
CA GLY A 106 4.06 -6.12 12.98
C GLY A 106 4.88 -6.52 11.75
N GLU A 107 4.28 -7.20 10.76
CA GLU A 107 5.00 -7.60 9.54
C GLU A 107 4.74 -6.64 8.36
N PHE A 108 3.60 -5.93 8.34
CA PHE A 108 3.20 -5.11 7.19
C PHE A 108 2.85 -3.67 7.57
N THR A 109 1.85 -3.46 8.44
CA THR A 109 1.24 -2.15 8.60
C THR A 109 2.12 -1.13 9.29
N GLU A 110 2.92 -1.53 10.27
CA GLU A 110 3.84 -0.62 10.97
C GLU A 110 4.91 -0.08 10.00
N TYR A 111 5.49 -0.94 9.17
CA TYR A 111 6.46 -0.53 8.15
C TYR A 111 5.84 0.35 7.06
N LEU A 112 4.65 0.01 6.59
CA LEU A 112 3.92 0.86 5.65
C LEU A 112 3.60 2.22 6.28
N GLY A 113 3.13 2.23 7.53
CA GLY A 113 2.83 3.43 8.30
C GLY A 113 4.04 4.33 8.48
N TRP A 114 5.22 3.76 8.73
CA TRP A 114 6.48 4.49 8.75
C TRP A 114 6.79 5.18 7.41
N LEU A 115 6.64 4.48 6.29
CA LEU A 115 6.85 5.05 4.96
C LEU A 115 5.86 6.18 4.65
N VAL A 116 4.59 5.98 5.00
CA VAL A 116 3.55 7.02 4.85
C VAL A 116 3.86 8.23 5.71
N GLY A 117 4.23 8.04 6.99
CA GLY A 117 4.65 9.12 7.88
C GLY A 117 5.84 9.89 7.33
N LYS A 118 6.86 9.19 6.81
CA LYS A 118 8.01 9.81 6.14
C LYS A 118 7.60 10.59 4.87
N GLY A 119 6.65 10.07 4.09
CA GLY A 119 6.12 10.75 2.91
C GLY A 119 5.29 12.00 3.22
N LEU A 120 4.69 12.05 4.42
CA LEU A 120 3.94 13.20 4.92
C LEU A 120 4.82 14.24 5.62
N ALA A 121 6.00 13.84 6.12
CA ALA A 121 6.94 14.73 6.77
C ALA A 121 7.48 15.82 5.82
N THR A 122 7.81 16.98 6.39
CA THR A 122 8.51 18.05 5.66
C THR A 122 10.01 17.72 5.59
N PRO A 123 10.68 17.88 4.42
CA PRO A 123 12.11 17.68 4.32
C PRO A 123 12.88 18.61 5.26
N GLU A 124 14.01 18.14 5.79
CA GLU A 124 14.88 18.98 6.62
C GLU A 124 15.39 20.18 5.83
N LYS A 125 15.33 21.38 6.44
CA LYS A 125 15.78 22.63 5.82
C LYS A 125 17.25 22.56 5.36
N ALA A 126 18.09 21.75 6.01
CA ALA A 126 19.48 21.55 5.63
C ALA A 126 19.63 20.84 4.27
N LEU A 127 18.81 19.83 3.98
CA LEU A 127 18.80 19.13 2.70
C LEU A 127 18.37 20.06 1.56
N LEU A 128 17.36 20.88 1.83
CA LEU A 128 16.85 21.85 0.86
C LEU A 128 17.84 22.99 0.58
N LYS A 129 18.74 23.33 1.51
CA LYS A 129 19.72 24.41 1.28
C LYS A 129 20.73 24.08 0.18
N ASN A 130 21.10 22.81 0.05
CA ASN A 130 22.15 22.36 -0.88
C ASN A 130 21.66 22.05 -2.31
N LEU A 131 20.36 22.08 -2.56
CA LEU A 131 19.79 21.85 -3.88
C LEU A 131 19.88 23.12 -4.76
N ALA A 132 19.97 22.93 -6.07
CA ALA A 132 19.77 24.02 -7.04
C ALA A 132 18.30 24.49 -7.03
N ALA A 133 18.03 25.74 -7.43
CA ALA A 133 16.71 26.36 -7.29
C ALA A 133 15.60 25.59 -8.05
N ASP A 134 15.90 25.13 -9.25
CA ASP A 134 15.06 24.28 -10.10
C ASP A 134 14.73 22.92 -9.45
N LEU A 135 15.71 22.31 -8.80
CA LEU A 135 15.51 21.05 -8.07
C LEU A 135 14.66 21.25 -6.81
N LYS A 136 14.80 22.38 -6.11
CA LYS A 136 13.94 22.72 -4.95
C LYS A 136 12.48 22.87 -5.36
N GLU A 137 12.20 23.60 -6.44
CA GLU A 137 10.84 23.79 -6.94
C GLU A 137 10.19 22.47 -7.38
N LYS A 138 10.96 21.63 -8.07
CA LYS A 138 10.49 20.30 -8.48
C LYS A 138 10.16 19.41 -7.28
N GLU A 139 11.05 19.32 -6.30
CA GLU A 139 10.84 18.53 -5.09
C GLU A 139 9.62 19.03 -4.31
N GLU A 140 9.44 20.34 -4.19
CA GLU A 140 8.30 20.94 -3.50
C GLU A 140 6.97 20.61 -4.19
N LYS A 141 6.92 20.67 -5.53
CA LYS A 141 5.74 20.29 -6.32
C LYS A 141 5.41 18.80 -6.19
N GLU A 142 6.42 17.93 -6.26
CA GLU A 142 6.24 16.49 -6.10
C GLU A 142 5.81 16.14 -4.66
N ARG A 143 6.35 16.84 -3.66
CA ARG A 143 5.97 16.72 -2.25
C ARG A 143 4.50 17.06 -2.04
N LEU A 144 4.04 18.23 -2.50
CA LEU A 144 2.64 18.63 -2.36
C LEU A 144 1.69 17.63 -3.02
N THR A 145 2.08 17.10 -4.18
CA THR A 145 1.31 16.07 -4.88
C THR A 145 1.21 14.80 -4.05
N ARG A 146 2.35 14.31 -3.54
CA ARG A 146 2.43 13.11 -2.70
C ARG A 146 1.61 13.24 -1.42
N GLN A 147 1.78 14.34 -0.69
CA GLN A 147 1.06 14.58 0.56
C GLN A 147 -0.45 14.66 0.35
N ARG A 148 -0.91 15.34 -0.71
CA ARG A 148 -2.35 15.40 -1.05
C ARG A 148 -2.95 14.03 -1.30
N VAL A 149 -2.20 13.14 -1.95
CA VAL A 149 -2.65 11.77 -2.20
C VAL A 149 -2.67 10.98 -0.89
N LEU A 150 -1.57 10.98 -0.14
CA LEU A 150 -1.44 10.24 1.11
C LEU A 150 -2.42 10.68 2.22
N LEU A 151 -2.86 11.94 2.22
CA LEU A 151 -3.90 12.42 3.14
C LEU A 151 -5.32 11.96 2.76
N ARG A 152 -5.53 11.52 1.51
CA ARG A 152 -6.84 11.07 1.01
C ARG A 152 -7.02 9.56 1.07
N VAL A 153 -5.92 8.82 0.92
CA VAL A 153 -5.85 7.36 1.01
C VAL A 153 -5.95 6.93 2.46
#